data_AF-A0AAX4HRD3-F1
#
_entry.id   AF-A0AAX4HRD3-F1
#
_cell.length_a   1.000
_cell.length_b   1.000
_cell.length_c   1.000
_cell.angle_alpha   90.00
_cell.angle_beta   90.00
_cell.angle_gamma   90.00
#
_symmetry.space_group_name_H-M   'P 1'
#
loop_
_entity.id
_entity.type
_entity.pdbx_description
1 polymer ?
#
loop_
_entity_poly.entity_id
_entity_poly.type
_entity_poly.pdbx_seq_one_letter_code
_entity_poly.pdbx_strand_id
1 'polypeptide(L)'
;MGSSFLTCLNVGLALYSGILFLKLVVQFGLPNHPVRFIAYMVSLCVTVYFGMKSATDLGLIAPIQYMKWRPLPLVAGGLGVLLQVITLMGQFSHLQQKVISRIPLIASLMVFSFFPTKAEWFFGLCMLASGVFLSISVGKARYQKRNFFKLLFFLGLFGLGLLINNYWTYVIGEVFLFFAIFYFFIFQQTFGVSALVEGYQHSREGDSK
;
A
#
# COMPACT_ATOMS: atom_id res chain seq x y z
N MET A 1 -4.36 24.55 -13.90
CA MET A 1 -3.39 24.30 -14.99
C MET A 1 -2.85 22.89 -14.81
N GLY A 2 -3.37 21.91 -15.56
CA GLY A 2 -2.80 20.56 -15.56
C GLY A 2 -1.54 20.60 -16.40
N SER A 3 -0.37 20.46 -15.79
CA SER A 3 0.86 20.35 -16.58
C SER A 3 0.92 18.94 -17.18
N SER A 4 1.15 18.86 -18.49
CA SER A 4 1.27 17.59 -19.21
C SER A 4 2.32 16.66 -18.57
N PHE A 5 3.29 17.24 -17.87
CA PHE A 5 4.28 16.52 -17.07
C PHE A 5 3.65 15.73 -15.91
N LEU A 6 2.79 16.35 -15.10
CA LEU A 6 2.16 15.68 -13.94
C LEU A 6 1.23 14.55 -14.37
N THR A 7 0.49 14.76 -15.46
CA THR A 7 -0.34 13.71 -16.06
C THR A 7 0.53 12.54 -16.53
N CYS A 8 1.63 12.82 -17.24
CA CYS A 8 2.57 11.79 -17.68
C CYS A 8 3.17 11.02 -16.49
N LEU A 9 3.52 11.74 -15.41
CA LEU A 9 4.04 11.13 -14.19
C LEU A 9 3.01 10.19 -13.54
N ASN A 10 1.76 10.63 -13.36
CA ASN A 10 0.70 9.80 -12.78
C ASN A 10 0.45 8.54 -13.64
N VAL A 11 0.43 8.69 -14.96
CA VAL A 11 0.30 7.56 -15.91
C VAL A 11 1.48 6.60 -15.74
N GLY A 12 2.71 7.13 -15.66
CA GLY A 12 3.91 6.34 -15.39
C GLY A 12 3.81 5.57 -14.07
N LEU A 13 3.31 6.19 -13.00
CA LEU A 13 3.09 5.55 -11.70
C LEU A 13 2.01 4.46 -11.75
N ALA A 14 0.93 4.69 -12.49
CA ALA A 14 -0.13 3.70 -12.69
C ALA A 14 0.40 2.46 -13.43
N LEU A 15 1.15 2.66 -14.53
CA LEU A 15 1.76 1.57 -15.29
C LEU A 15 2.81 0.84 -14.45
N TYR A 16 3.68 1.58 -13.76
CA TYR A 16 4.72 1.00 -12.91
C TYR A 16 4.14 0.14 -11.79
N SER A 17 3.12 0.65 -11.08
CA SER A 17 2.43 -0.11 -10.03
C SER A 17 1.67 -1.32 -10.58
N GLY A 18 1.03 -1.21 -11.75
CA GLY A 18 0.37 -2.32 -12.42
C GLY A 18 1.34 -3.43 -12.82
N ILE A 19 2.48 -3.09 -13.42
CA ILE A 19 3.53 -4.06 -13.78
C ILE A 19 4.04 -4.80 -12.54
N LEU A 20 4.27 -4.07 -11.45
CA LEU A 20 4.76 -4.69 -10.22
C LEU A 20 3.71 -5.54 -9.51
N PHE A 21 2.44 -5.14 -9.56
CA PHE A 21 1.34 -5.99 -9.10
C PHE A 21 1.27 -7.29 -9.90
N LEU A 22 1.34 -7.22 -11.23
CA LEU A 22 1.38 -8.42 -12.09
C LEU A 22 2.60 -9.28 -11.77
N LYS A 23 3.77 -8.68 -11.54
CA LYS A 23 4.97 -9.41 -11.12
C LYS A 23 4.75 -10.16 -9.80
N LEU A 24 4.07 -9.57 -8.81
CA LEU A 24 3.72 -10.26 -7.57
C LEU A 24 2.82 -11.48 -7.84
N VAL A 25 1.80 -11.33 -8.69
CA VAL A 25 0.89 -12.43 -9.05
C VAL A 25 1.63 -13.56 -9.76
N VAL A 26 2.51 -13.23 -10.73
CA VAL A 26 3.32 -14.21 -11.45
C VAL A 26 4.30 -14.93 -10.52
N GLN A 27 4.93 -14.21 -9.59
CA GLN A 27 5.94 -14.79 -8.69
C GLN A 27 5.34 -15.66 -7.57
N PHE A 28 4.22 -15.23 -6.98
CA PHE A 28 3.67 -15.84 -5.77
C PHE A 28 2.38 -16.64 -6.00
N GLY A 29 1.86 -16.65 -7.24
CA GLY A 29 0.68 -17.40 -7.66
C GLY A 29 -0.63 -16.85 -7.09
N LEU A 30 -1.65 -17.69 -6.99
CA LEU A 30 -2.93 -17.31 -6.38
C LEU A 30 -2.78 -17.08 -4.85
N PRO A 31 -3.49 -16.10 -4.27
CA PRO A 31 -3.38 -15.76 -2.86
C PRO A 31 -4.15 -16.77 -1.99
N ASN A 32 -3.60 -17.97 -1.81
CA ASN A 32 -4.18 -19.00 -0.96
C ASN A 32 -3.91 -18.75 0.54
N HIS A 33 -2.98 -17.85 0.88
CA HIS A 33 -2.62 -17.49 2.24
C HIS A 33 -3.13 -16.07 2.59
N PRO A 34 -3.71 -15.83 3.79
CA PRO A 34 -4.27 -14.52 4.16
C PRO A 34 -3.25 -13.37 4.11
N VAL A 35 -1.99 -13.62 4.46
CA VAL A 35 -0.93 -12.60 4.36
C VAL A 35 -0.64 -12.21 2.90
N ARG A 36 -0.65 -13.17 1.97
CA ARG A 36 -0.49 -12.89 0.53
C ARG A 36 -1.70 -12.12 -0.02
N PHE A 37 -2.90 -12.48 0.43
CA PHE A 37 -4.11 -11.76 0.07
C PHE A 37 -4.01 -10.27 0.44
N ILE A 38 -3.57 -9.97 1.67
CA ILE A 38 -3.38 -8.57 2.11
C ILE A 38 -2.31 -7.87 1.25
N ALA A 39 -1.18 -8.53 0.94
CA ALA A 39 -0.15 -7.98 0.05
C ALA A 39 -0.65 -7.64 -1.36
N TYR A 40 -1.48 -8.51 -1.92
CA TYR A 40 -2.07 -8.29 -3.23
C TYR A 40 -3.08 -7.15 -3.18
N MET A 41 -3.94 -7.13 -2.18
CA MET A 41 -4.92 -6.07 -1.98
C MET A 41 -4.24 -4.70 -1.82
N VAL A 42 -3.19 -4.61 -1.01
CA VAL A 42 -2.42 -3.37 -0.79
C VAL A 42 -1.75 -2.89 -2.07
N SER A 43 -1.16 -3.80 -2.86
CA SER A 43 -0.55 -3.48 -4.15
C SER A 43 -1.58 -3.08 -5.22
N LEU A 44 -2.75 -3.72 -5.22
CA LEU A 44 -3.87 -3.38 -6.07
C LEU A 44 -4.43 -1.98 -5.72
N CYS A 45 -4.55 -1.65 -4.43
CA CYS A 45 -5.00 -0.33 -3.99
C CYS A 45 -4.12 0.80 -4.54
N VAL A 46 -2.79 0.63 -4.51
CA VAL A 46 -1.85 1.58 -5.11
C VAL A 46 -2.08 1.71 -6.61
N THR A 47 -2.23 0.58 -7.31
CA THR A 47 -2.47 0.55 -8.75
C THR A 47 -3.77 1.26 -9.13
N VAL A 48 -4.86 0.96 -8.42
CA VAL A 48 -6.18 1.58 -8.63
C VAL A 48 -6.13 3.07 -8.33
N TYR A 49 -5.46 3.49 -7.26
CA TYR A 49 -5.35 4.91 -6.90
C TYR A 49 -4.68 5.72 -8.02
N PHE A 50 -3.51 5.28 -8.50
CA PHE A 50 -2.80 5.99 -9.58
C PHE A 50 -3.49 5.84 -10.92
N GLY A 51 -4.08 4.69 -11.21
CA GLY A 51 -4.89 4.49 -12.43
C GLY A 51 -6.08 5.43 -12.49
N MET A 52 -6.81 5.57 -11.38
CA MET A 52 -7.94 6.50 -11.27
C MET A 52 -7.51 7.97 -11.35
N LYS A 53 -6.41 8.35 -10.68
CA LYS A 53 -5.85 9.71 -10.77
C LYS A 53 -5.50 10.05 -12.22
N SER A 54 -4.80 9.13 -12.91
CA SER A 54 -4.43 9.28 -14.31
C SER A 54 -5.64 9.35 -15.24
N ALA A 55 -6.65 8.50 -15.04
CA ALA A 55 -7.89 8.51 -15.82
C ALA A 55 -8.68 9.82 -15.63
N THR A 56 -8.61 10.41 -14.44
CA THR A 56 -9.20 11.72 -14.16
C THR A 56 -8.44 12.84 -14.87
N ASP A 57 -7.11 12.80 -14.83
CA ASP A 57 -6.25 13.79 -15.51
C ASP A 57 -6.42 13.75 -17.04
N LEU A 58 -6.69 12.57 -17.61
CA LEU A 58 -6.98 12.38 -19.04
C LEU A 58 -8.42 12.69 -19.43
N GLY A 59 -9.29 13.05 -18.46
CA GLY A 59 -10.71 13.35 -18.71
C GLY A 59 -11.59 12.13 -18.96
N LEU A 60 -11.11 10.92 -18.69
CA LEU A 60 -11.88 9.67 -18.82
C LEU A 60 -12.86 9.48 -17.65
N ILE A 61 -12.51 9.99 -16.46
CA ILE A 61 -13.33 9.94 -15.26
C ILE A 61 -13.61 11.37 -14.79
N ALA A 62 -14.86 11.65 -14.43
CA ALA A 62 -15.21 12.96 -13.89
C ALA A 62 -14.52 13.19 -12.52
N PRO A 63 -13.97 14.38 -12.23
CA PRO A 63 -13.30 14.66 -10.96
C PRO A 63 -14.16 14.36 -9.72
N ILE A 64 -15.48 14.56 -9.83
CA ILE A 64 -16.42 14.25 -8.74
C ILE A 64 -16.55 12.74 -8.48
N GLN A 65 -16.44 11.91 -9.51
CA GLN A 65 -16.41 10.46 -9.37
C GLN A 65 -15.09 10.03 -8.73
N TYR A 66 -13.96 10.60 -9.15
CA TYR A 66 -12.68 10.36 -8.50
C TYR A 66 -12.72 10.69 -7.00
N MET A 67 -13.24 11.87 -6.64
CA MET A 67 -13.37 12.31 -5.24
C MET A 67 -14.24 11.37 -4.40
N LYS A 68 -15.28 10.77 -5.00
CA LYS A 68 -16.15 9.79 -4.33
C LYS A 68 -15.44 8.46 -4.12
N TRP A 69 -14.73 7.94 -5.13
CA TRP A 69 -14.19 6.58 -5.13
C TRP A 69 -12.77 6.46 -4.55
N ARG A 70 -11.98 7.55 -4.54
CA ARG A 70 -10.62 7.59 -3.95
C ARG A 70 -10.50 7.11 -2.50
N PRO A 71 -11.50 7.24 -1.60
CA PRO A 71 -11.40 6.76 -0.22
C PRO A 71 -11.17 5.26 -0.11
N LEU A 72 -11.74 4.48 -1.03
CA LEU A 72 -11.65 3.02 -1.01
C LEU A 72 -10.20 2.52 -1.07
N PRO A 73 -9.41 2.82 -2.13
CA PRO A 73 -8.02 2.37 -2.20
C PRO A 73 -7.15 2.97 -1.10
N LEU A 74 -7.41 4.21 -0.67
CA LEU A 74 -6.63 4.85 0.40
C LEU A 74 -6.79 4.13 1.74
N VAL A 75 -8.03 3.87 2.16
CA VAL A 75 -8.31 3.28 3.47
C VAL A 75 -7.97 1.78 3.47
N ALA A 76 -8.35 1.05 2.42
CA ALA A 76 -8.02 -0.36 2.30
C ALA A 76 -6.51 -0.58 2.21
N GLY A 77 -5.80 0.26 1.44
CA GLY A 77 -4.34 0.23 1.34
C GLY A 77 -3.65 0.54 2.66
N GLY A 78 -4.04 1.64 3.32
CA GLY A 78 -3.44 2.06 4.60
C GLY A 78 -3.63 1.03 5.72
N LEU A 79 -4.87 0.55 5.92
CA LEU A 79 -5.15 -0.49 6.90
C LEU A 79 -4.49 -1.82 6.54
N GLY A 80 -4.42 -2.16 5.25
CA GLY A 80 -3.73 -3.35 4.79
C GLY A 80 -2.24 -3.33 5.15
N VAL A 81 -1.55 -2.20 4.97
CA VAL A 81 -0.16 -2.02 5.39
C VAL A 81 -0.01 -2.14 6.92
N LEU A 82 -0.92 -1.53 7.68
CA LEU A 82 -0.91 -1.62 9.14
C LEU A 82 -1.07 -3.07 9.62
N LEU A 83 -2.03 -3.80 9.03
CA LEU A 83 -2.25 -5.20 9.39
C LEU A 83 -1.08 -6.09 8.98
N GLN A 84 -0.45 -5.85 7.81
CA GLN A 84 0.79 -6.52 7.43
C GLN A 84 1.86 -6.37 8.51
N VAL A 85 2.11 -5.14 8.95
CA VAL A 85 3.07 -4.86 10.02
C VAL A 85 2.70 -5.57 11.31
N ILE A 86 1.44 -5.53 11.72
CA ILE A 86 0.95 -6.22 12.93
C ILE A 86 1.17 -7.74 12.80
N THR A 87 0.90 -8.33 11.63
CA THR A 87 1.13 -9.77 11.41
C THR A 87 2.60 -10.18 11.44
N LEU A 88 3.55 -9.27 11.17
CA LEU A 88 4.98 -9.56 11.38
C LEU A 88 5.37 -9.60 12.86
N MET A 89 4.62 -8.89 13.71
CA MET A 89 4.93 -8.79 15.13
C MET A 89 4.25 -9.87 15.96
N GLY A 90 3.04 -10.28 15.56
CA GLY A 90 2.23 -11.27 16.29
C GLY A 90 2.24 -12.66 15.64
N GLN A 91 2.28 -13.70 16.46
CA GLN A 91 1.97 -15.06 16.02
C GLN A 91 0.46 -15.25 16.00
N PHE A 92 -0.18 -14.83 14.91
CA PHE A 92 -1.61 -15.04 14.73
C PHE A 92 -1.88 -16.42 14.16
N SER A 93 -2.88 -17.12 14.71
CA SER A 93 -3.37 -18.36 14.11
C SER A 93 -3.94 -18.11 12.71
N HIS A 94 -3.92 -19.13 11.85
CA HIS A 94 -4.43 -19.01 10.48
C HIS A 94 -5.89 -18.51 10.42
N LEU A 95 -6.72 -18.91 11.39
CA LEU A 95 -8.11 -18.45 11.48
C LEU A 95 -8.19 -16.96 11.85
N GLN A 96 -7.38 -16.49 12.80
CA GLN A 96 -7.28 -15.06 13.13
C GLN A 96 -6.80 -14.25 11.93
N GLN A 97 -5.78 -14.72 11.21
CA GLN A 97 -5.28 -14.04 10.01
C GLN A 97 -6.36 -13.93 8.92
N LYS A 98 -7.19 -14.96 8.74
CA LYS A 98 -8.31 -14.95 7.79
C LYS A 98 -9.37 -13.91 8.16
N VAL A 99 -9.72 -13.78 9.44
CA VAL A 99 -10.66 -12.75 9.91
C VAL A 99 -10.07 -11.36 9.74
N ILE A 100 -8.81 -11.16 10.17
CA ILE A 100 -8.10 -9.89 10.11
C ILE A 100 -7.98 -9.38 8.67
N SER A 101 -7.75 -10.27 7.70
CA SER A 101 -7.60 -9.91 6.27
C SER A 101 -8.85 -9.24 5.66
N ARG A 102 -10.02 -9.38 6.29
CA ARG A 102 -11.28 -8.76 5.82
C ARG A 102 -11.50 -7.34 6.34
N ILE A 103 -10.83 -6.99 7.45
CA ILE A 103 -10.99 -5.69 8.13
C ILE A 103 -10.74 -4.51 7.18
N PRO A 104 -9.69 -4.50 6.33
CA PRO A 104 -9.43 -3.36 5.45
C PRO A 104 -10.56 -3.10 4.46
N LEU A 105 -11.18 -4.16 3.92
CA LEU A 105 -12.30 -4.04 2.98
C LEU A 105 -13.54 -3.45 3.69
N ILE A 106 -13.92 -4.04 4.82
CA ILE A 106 -15.09 -3.58 5.59
C ILE A 106 -14.89 -2.13 6.04
N ALA A 107 -13.74 -1.82 6.62
CA ALA A 107 -13.42 -0.47 7.08
C ALA A 107 -13.38 0.54 5.92
N SER A 108 -12.86 0.16 4.76
CA SER A 108 -12.86 1.04 3.58
C SER A 108 -14.27 1.38 3.10
N LEU A 109 -15.19 0.41 3.09
CA LEU A 109 -16.60 0.62 2.74
C LEU A 109 -17.31 1.50 3.77
N MET A 110 -17.02 1.32 5.06
CA MET A 110 -17.55 2.17 6.12
C MET A 110 -17.07 3.62 5.97
N VAL A 111 -15.77 3.85 5.77
CA VAL A 111 -15.23 5.21 5.60
C VAL A 111 -15.76 5.85 4.31
N PHE A 112 -15.86 5.09 3.21
CA PHE A 112 -16.47 5.54 1.98
C PHE A 112 -17.92 6.01 2.18
N SER A 113 -18.69 5.31 3.02
CA SER A 113 -20.11 5.62 3.26
C SER A 113 -20.31 6.79 4.23
N PHE A 114 -19.53 6.85 5.32
CA PHE A 114 -19.78 7.79 6.42
C PHE A 114 -18.83 8.99 6.45
N PHE A 115 -17.56 8.82 6.08
CA PHE A 115 -16.52 9.86 6.27
C PHE A 115 -15.53 9.96 5.09
N PRO A 116 -15.99 10.12 3.83
CA PRO A 116 -15.12 10.08 2.66
C PRO A 116 -14.07 11.19 2.65
N THR A 117 -14.36 12.35 3.26
CA THR A 117 -13.43 13.49 3.36
C THR A 117 -12.27 13.26 4.31
N LYS A 118 -12.34 12.25 5.19
CA LYS A 118 -11.30 11.94 6.18
C LYS A 118 -10.34 10.82 5.73
N ALA A 119 -10.53 10.27 4.54
CA ALA A 119 -9.77 9.11 4.06
C ALA A 119 -8.25 9.33 4.01
N GLU A 120 -7.80 10.50 3.57
CA GLU A 120 -6.37 10.85 3.51
C GLU A 120 -5.74 10.92 4.91
N TRP A 121 -6.48 11.47 5.88
CA TRP A 121 -6.05 11.53 7.27
C TRP A 121 -5.97 10.13 7.88
N PHE A 122 -6.97 9.26 7.61
CA PHE A 122 -6.95 7.86 8.01
C PHE A 122 -5.74 7.11 7.44
N PHE A 123 -5.45 7.31 6.14
CA PHE A 123 -4.27 6.73 5.50
C PHE A 123 -2.98 7.19 6.19
N GLY A 124 -2.83 8.49 6.42
CA GLY A 124 -1.67 9.05 7.12
C GLY A 124 -1.47 8.46 8.51
N LEU A 125 -2.55 8.32 9.30
CA LEU A 125 -2.51 7.66 10.60
C LEU A 125 -2.10 6.20 10.52
N CYS A 126 -2.62 5.43 9.56
CA CYS A 126 -2.26 4.03 9.39
C CYS A 126 -0.77 3.87 9.06
N MET A 127 -0.22 4.75 8.21
CA MET A 127 1.20 4.75 7.86
C MET A 127 2.08 5.11 9.05
N LEU A 128 1.69 6.11 9.85
CA LEU A 128 2.40 6.49 11.08
C LEU A 128 2.36 5.37 12.12
N ALA A 129 1.19 4.80 12.38
CA ALA A 129 1.03 3.68 13.30
C ALA A 129 1.90 2.48 12.86
N SER A 130 1.90 2.16 11.56
CA SER A 130 2.77 1.12 10.98
C SER A 130 4.25 1.39 11.26
N GLY A 131 4.67 2.66 11.15
CA GLY A 131 6.03 3.10 11.48
C GLY A 131 6.37 2.92 12.96
N VAL A 132 5.46 3.26 13.86
CA VAL A 132 5.62 3.07 15.31
C VAL A 132 5.74 1.58 15.64
N PHE A 133 4.84 0.74 15.14
CA PHE A 133 4.89 -0.72 15.35
C PHE A 133 6.21 -1.32 14.83
N LEU A 134 6.61 -0.97 13.61
CA LEU A 134 7.89 -1.41 13.07
C LEU A 134 9.07 -0.90 13.90
N SER A 135 9.03 0.31 14.44
CA SER A 135 10.09 0.83 15.33
C SER A 135 10.29 -0.06 16.54
N ILE A 136 9.18 -0.44 17.20
CA ILE A 136 9.16 -1.23 18.43
C ILE A 136 9.61 -2.69 18.19
N SER A 137 9.39 -3.26 17.00
CA SER A 137 9.71 -4.67 16.73
C SER A 137 11.22 -5.01 16.82
N VAL A 138 11.74 -5.54 17.93
CA VAL A 138 13.18 -5.83 18.05
C VAL A 138 13.56 -7.12 17.28
N GLY A 139 14.65 -7.07 16.51
CA GLY A 139 15.33 -8.26 15.97
C GLY A 139 14.71 -8.95 14.75
N LYS A 140 13.38 -9.05 14.64
CA LYS A 140 12.73 -9.94 13.64
C LYS A 140 12.56 -9.39 12.21
N ALA A 141 12.86 -8.10 11.95
CA ALA A 141 12.52 -7.49 10.65
C ALA A 141 13.44 -6.33 10.20
N ARG A 142 14.77 -6.42 10.43
CA ARG A 142 15.70 -5.31 10.14
C ARG A 142 15.62 -4.79 8.70
N TYR A 143 15.49 -5.70 7.72
CA TYR A 143 15.41 -5.32 6.31
C TYR A 143 14.07 -4.65 5.97
N GLN A 144 12.93 -5.18 6.44
CA GLN A 144 11.62 -4.56 6.24
C GLN A 144 11.55 -3.17 6.87
N LYS A 145 12.08 -3.01 8.10
CA LYS A 145 12.19 -1.70 8.77
C LYS A 145 12.92 -0.68 7.90
N ARG A 146 14.12 -1.03 7.42
CA ARG A 146 14.94 -0.11 6.62
C ARG A 146 14.19 0.38 5.38
N ASN A 147 13.52 -0.51 4.67
CA ASN A 147 12.76 -0.14 3.48
C ASN A 147 11.50 0.67 3.83
N PHE A 148 10.82 0.34 4.93
CA PHE A 148 9.65 1.08 5.38
C PHE A 148 9.99 2.50 5.83
N PHE A 149 11.10 2.72 6.54
CA PHE A 149 11.54 4.07 6.90
C PHE A 149 11.97 4.89 5.70
N LYS A 150 12.58 4.26 4.69
CA LYS A 150 12.85 4.95 3.41
C LYS A 150 11.55 5.36 2.72
N LEU A 151 10.56 4.46 2.68
CA LEU A 151 9.21 4.78 2.18
C LEU A 151 8.62 5.99 2.94
N LEU A 152 8.61 5.96 4.28
CA LEU A 152 8.10 7.07 5.09
C LEU A 152 8.86 8.38 4.86
N PHE A 153 10.18 8.30 4.70
CA PHE A 153 11.01 9.47 4.40
C PHE A 153 10.60 10.11 3.07
N PHE A 154 10.45 9.32 2.00
CA PHE A 154 10.02 9.84 0.70
C PHE A 154 8.57 10.36 0.72
N LEU A 155 7.67 9.70 1.45
CA LEU A 155 6.31 10.22 1.68
C LEU A 155 6.31 11.53 2.46
N GLY A 156 7.20 11.67 3.45
CA GLY A 156 7.39 12.91 4.20
C GLY A 156 7.89 14.05 3.30
N LEU A 157 8.87 13.78 2.43
CA LEU A 157 9.36 14.75 1.45
C LEU A 157 8.26 15.16 0.45
N PHE A 158 7.45 14.20 -0.03
CA PHE A 158 6.27 14.49 -0.84
C PHE A 158 5.30 15.41 -0.09
N GLY A 159 4.97 15.08 1.16
CA GLY A 159 4.07 15.89 1.99
C GLY A 159 4.58 17.31 2.23
N LEU A 160 5.88 17.47 2.51
CA LEU A 160 6.52 18.79 2.60
C LEU A 160 6.43 19.57 1.27
N GLY A 161 6.59 18.87 0.14
CA GLY A 161 6.45 19.44 -1.19
C GLY A 161 5.06 20.00 -1.47
N LEU A 162 4.00 19.39 -0.90
CA LEU A 162 2.62 19.87 -1.01
C LEU A 162 2.34 21.12 -0.17
N LEU A 163 3.01 21.26 0.98
CA LEU A 163 2.81 22.38 1.91
C LEU A 163 3.44 23.68 1.40
N ILE A 164 4.50 23.56 0.61
CA ILE A 164 5.19 24.72 0.04
C ILE A 164 4.42 25.14 -1.21
N ASN A 165 3.81 26.33 -1.16
CA ASN A 165 3.00 26.91 -2.25
C ASN A 165 3.86 27.40 -3.43
N ASN A 166 4.73 26.54 -3.96
CA ASN A 166 5.59 26.79 -5.10
C ASN A 166 5.47 25.62 -6.07
N TYR A 167 5.12 25.91 -7.32
CA TYR A 167 4.90 24.92 -8.37
C TYR A 167 6.11 23.97 -8.58
N TRP A 168 7.34 24.50 -8.57
CA TRP A 168 8.53 23.66 -8.73
C TRP A 168 8.74 22.71 -7.56
N THR A 169 8.44 23.18 -6.36
CA THR A 169 8.52 22.36 -5.14
C THR A 169 7.45 21.27 -5.13
N TYR A 170 6.24 21.57 -5.64
CA TYR A 170 5.19 20.58 -5.85
C TYR A 170 5.61 19.48 -6.85
N VAL A 171 6.19 19.87 -7.99
CA VAL A 171 6.69 18.92 -9.01
C VAL A 171 7.78 18.02 -8.42
N ILE A 172 8.74 18.58 -7.68
CA ILE A 172 9.78 17.81 -6.98
C ILE A 172 9.15 16.85 -5.95
N GLY A 173 8.13 17.30 -5.22
CA GLY A 173 7.33 16.47 -4.32
C GLY A 173 6.79 15.23 -5.01
N GLU A 174 6.10 15.40 -6.14
CA GLU A 174 5.53 14.30 -6.92
C GLU A 174 6.61 13.32 -7.44
N VAL A 175 7.84 13.78 -7.73
CA VAL A 175 8.96 12.87 -8.06
C VAL A 175 9.35 11.99 -6.87
N PHE A 176 9.30 12.51 -5.63
CA PHE A 176 9.55 11.67 -4.44
C PHE A 176 8.50 10.56 -4.26
N LEU A 177 7.29 10.75 -4.78
CA LEU A 177 6.26 9.72 -4.77
C LEU A 177 6.68 8.47 -5.58
N PHE A 178 7.45 8.65 -6.66
CA PHE A 178 8.03 7.54 -7.41
C PHE A 178 8.96 6.67 -6.54
N PHE A 179 9.86 7.32 -5.79
CA PHE A 179 10.76 6.63 -4.86
C PHE A 179 9.99 5.96 -3.73
N ALA A 180 8.94 6.60 -3.20
CA ALA A 180 8.05 5.99 -2.23
C ALA A 180 7.46 4.68 -2.78
N ILE A 181 6.88 4.69 -3.98
CA ILE A 181 6.28 3.50 -4.59
C ILE A 181 7.33 2.41 -4.85
N PHE A 182 8.53 2.78 -5.29
CA PHE A 182 9.64 1.84 -5.45
C PHE A 182 9.94 1.09 -4.13
N TYR A 183 10.13 1.82 -3.02
CA TYR A 183 10.40 1.19 -1.72
C TYR A 183 9.20 0.43 -1.17
N PHE A 184 7.98 0.88 -1.46
CA PHE A 184 6.75 0.16 -1.12
C PHE A 184 6.69 -1.21 -1.80
N PHE A 185 7.03 -1.32 -3.07
CA PHE A 185 7.00 -2.64 -3.74
C PHE A 185 8.12 -3.57 -3.29
N ILE A 186 9.31 -3.04 -2.98
CA ILE A 186 10.37 -3.83 -2.32
C ILE A 186 9.85 -4.35 -0.98
N PHE A 187 9.17 -3.50 -0.21
CA PHE A 187 8.54 -3.90 1.04
C PHE A 187 7.51 -5.01 0.78
N GLN A 188 6.55 -4.85 -0.15
CA GLN A 188 5.55 -5.89 -0.46
C GLN A 188 6.16 -7.23 -0.89
N GLN A 189 7.23 -7.22 -1.68
CA GLN A 189 7.94 -8.45 -2.08
C GLN A 189 8.48 -9.22 -0.88
N THR A 190 8.99 -8.52 0.14
CA THR A 190 9.50 -9.19 1.36
C THR A 190 8.41 -9.94 2.12
N PHE A 191 7.16 -9.47 2.10
CA PHE A 191 6.02 -10.19 2.68
C PHE A 191 5.60 -11.39 1.82
N GLY A 192 5.63 -11.24 0.50
CA GLY A 192 5.37 -12.36 -0.41
C GLY A 192 6.31 -13.54 -0.16
N VAL A 193 7.60 -13.24 0.02
CA VAL A 193 8.62 -14.25 0.36
C VAL A 193 8.37 -14.84 1.75
N SER A 194 8.08 -14.02 2.77
CA SER A 194 7.78 -14.51 4.13
C SER A 194 6.61 -15.51 4.13
N ALA A 195 5.54 -15.19 3.41
CA ALA A 195 4.37 -16.06 3.30
C ALA A 195 4.59 -17.32 2.43
N LEU A 196 5.63 -17.36 1.59
CA LEU A 196 6.06 -18.60 0.92
C LEU A 196 6.77 -19.53 1.91
N VAL A 197 7.69 -18.98 2.71
CA VAL A 197 8.47 -19.74 3.68
C VAL A 197 7.56 -20.38 4.74
N GLU A 198 6.61 -19.62 5.29
CA GLU A 198 5.64 -20.14 6.27
C GLU A 198 4.79 -21.29 5.71
N GLY A 199 4.30 -21.16 4.48
CA GLY A 199 3.52 -22.21 3.82
C GLY A 199 4.32 -23.50 3.60
N TYR A 200 5.60 -23.38 3.28
CA TYR A 200 6.51 -24.53 3.13
C TYR A 200 6.76 -25.24 4.46
N GLN A 201 6.95 -24.48 5.54
CA GLN A 201 7.17 -25.03 6.88
C GLN A 201 5.96 -25.82 7.38
N HIS A 202 4.74 -25.28 7.23
CA HIS A 202 3.52 -25.99 7.63
C HIS A 202 3.24 -27.24 6.81
N SER A 203 3.54 -27.23 5.50
CA SER A 203 3.38 -28.44 4.67
C SER A 203 4.31 -29.57 5.12
N ARG A 204 5.55 -29.21 5.51
CA ARG A 204 6.57 -30.17 5.95
C ARG A 204 6.29 -30.77 7.34
N GLU A 205 5.66 -30.01 8.23
CA GLU A 205 5.19 -30.52 9.53
C GLU A 205 3.99 -31.47 9.37
N GLY A 206 3.12 -31.23 8.39
CA GLY A 206 1.98 -32.08 8.06
C GLY A 206 2.36 -33.45 7.53
N ASP A 207 3.39 -33.54 6.68
CA ASP A 207 3.90 -34.80 6.12
C ASP A 207 4.71 -35.66 7.12
N SER A 208 4.98 -35.12 8.31
CA SER A 208 5.76 -35.81 9.36
C SER A 208 4.90 -36.51 10.43
N LYS A 209 3.58 -36.52 10.25
CA LYS A 209 2.60 -37.20 11.11
C LYS A 209 1.83 -38.24 10.32
#